data_AF-A0A9N9KMT8-F1
#
_entry.id   AF-A0A9N9KMT8-F1
#
_cell.length_a   1.000
_cell.length_b   1.000
_cell.length_c   1.000
_cell.angle_alpha   90.00
_cell.angle_beta   90.00
_cell.angle_gamma   90.00
#
_symmetry.space_group_name_H-M   'P 1'
#
loop_
_entity.id
_entity.type
_entity.pdbx_description
1 polymer ?
#
loop_
_entity_poly.entity_id
_entity_poly.type
_entity_poly.pdbx_seq_one_letter_code
_entity_poly.pdbx_strand_id
1 'polypeptide(L)'
;MQFSHINILTLLILGTSALPNDLDTRSIIEARADCKKINPACFGGNVVGKTDCRCKGQNGPCDLWKCPGDGANSVMVCGQSNTGCVWI
;
A
#
# COMPACT_ATOMS: atom_id res chain seq x y z
N MET A 1 -52.71 10.45 -37.86
CA MET A 1 -51.25 10.45 -37.73
C MET A 1 -50.93 10.36 -36.24
N GLN A 2 -50.52 9.20 -35.74
CA GLN A 2 -50.09 9.02 -34.35
C GLN A 2 -48.57 8.93 -34.36
N PHE A 3 -47.92 9.93 -33.78
CA PHE A 3 -46.55 9.83 -33.33
C PHE A 3 -46.60 9.63 -31.81
N SER A 4 -46.28 8.42 -31.35
CA SER A 4 -45.95 8.17 -29.96
C SER A 4 -44.58 7.52 -29.89
N HIS A 5 -43.69 8.22 -29.20
CA HIS A 5 -42.31 7.92 -28.90
C HIS A 5 -42.11 6.50 -28.35
N ILE A 6 -41.14 5.77 -28.89
CA ILE A 6 -40.53 4.65 -28.18
C ILE A 6 -39.01 4.76 -28.38
N ASN A 7 -38.35 5.41 -27.42
CA ASN A 7 -36.90 5.36 -27.26
C ASN A 7 -36.54 3.94 -26.84
N ILE A 8 -35.92 3.16 -27.73
CA ILE A 8 -35.48 1.80 -27.39
C ILE A 8 -34.14 1.90 -26.67
N LEU A 9 -34.29 1.72 -25.36
CA LEU A 9 -33.35 1.51 -24.28
C LEU A 9 -32.12 0.67 -24.66
N THR A 10 -30.94 1.26 -24.52
CA THR A 10 -29.65 0.57 -24.47
C THR A 10 -29.53 -0.22 -23.17
N LEU A 11 -29.34 -1.54 -23.24
CA LEU A 11 -28.95 -2.37 -22.10
C LEU A 11 -27.51 -2.83 -22.29
N LEU A 12 -26.61 -2.17 -21.56
CA LEU A 12 -25.22 -2.54 -21.38
C LEU A 12 -25.11 -3.98 -20.88
N ILE A 13 -24.28 -4.77 -21.56
CA ILE A 13 -23.82 -6.08 -21.11
C ILE A 13 -22.86 -5.83 -19.93
N LEU A 14 -23.36 -5.96 -18.70
CA LEU A 14 -22.51 -6.07 -17.52
C LEU A 14 -21.89 -7.46 -17.53
N GLY A 15 -20.69 -7.57 -18.12
CA GLY A 15 -19.83 -8.72 -17.94
C GLY A 15 -19.48 -8.81 -16.46
N THR A 16 -20.19 -9.66 -15.71
CA THR A 16 -19.75 -10.06 -14.38
C THR A 16 -18.52 -10.92 -14.58
N SER A 17 -17.35 -10.30 -14.55
CA SER A 17 -16.11 -10.99 -14.23
C SER A 17 -16.31 -11.60 -12.86
N ALA A 18 -16.66 -12.89 -12.83
CA ALA A 18 -16.52 -13.71 -11.66
C ALA A 18 -15.03 -13.66 -11.31
N LEU A 19 -14.69 -12.81 -10.33
CA LEU A 19 -13.39 -12.78 -9.69
C LEU A 19 -13.10 -14.21 -9.23
N PRO A 20 -12.02 -14.86 -9.72
CA PRO A 20 -11.63 -16.14 -9.19
C PRO A 20 -11.35 -15.98 -7.69
N ASN A 21 -12.23 -16.60 -6.91
CA ASN A 21 -12.13 -16.73 -5.48
C ASN A 21 -11.25 -17.94 -5.18
N ASP A 22 -9.95 -17.77 -5.33
CA ASP A 22 -8.92 -18.62 -4.74
C ASP A 22 -7.82 -17.60 -4.37
N LEU A 23 -7.75 -17.09 -3.14
CA LEU A 23 -7.08 -17.76 -2.02
C LEU A 23 -5.71 -18.38 -2.40
N ASP A 24 -5.12 -17.95 -3.50
CA ASP A 24 -3.72 -18.14 -3.81
C ASP A 24 -2.92 -17.39 -2.75
N THR A 25 -2.37 -18.17 -1.83
CA THR A 25 -1.08 -17.87 -1.22
C THR A 25 -1.10 -16.48 -0.58
N ARG A 26 -1.56 -16.32 0.66
CA ARG A 26 -0.71 -16.42 1.87
C ARG A 26 0.81 -16.29 1.62
N SER A 27 1.19 -15.41 0.70
CA SER A 27 2.32 -14.54 0.83
C SER A 27 2.00 -13.70 2.07
N ILE A 28 2.64 -13.77 3.24
CA ILE A 28 4.03 -14.14 3.56
C ILE A 28 5.05 -13.68 2.50
N ILE A 29 4.69 -12.70 1.65
CA ILE A 29 5.61 -11.61 1.37
C ILE A 29 5.55 -10.81 2.66
N GLU A 30 6.28 -11.28 3.68
CA GLU A 30 6.77 -10.36 4.69
C GLU A 30 7.41 -9.24 3.89
N ALA A 31 6.89 -8.03 3.98
CA ALA A 31 7.48 -6.87 3.36
C ALA A 31 8.96 -6.85 3.73
N ARG A 32 9.82 -7.33 2.82
CA ARG A 32 11.23 -7.54 3.08
C ARG A 32 11.84 -6.17 3.04
N ALA A 33 12.00 -5.57 4.22
CA ALA A 33 12.72 -4.32 4.35
C ALA A 33 14.12 -4.49 3.75
N ASP A 34 14.52 -3.62 2.82
CA ASP A 34 15.87 -3.62 2.27
C ASP A 34 16.84 -3.00 3.28
N CYS A 35 17.25 -3.78 4.28
CA CYS A 35 18.15 -3.33 5.36
C CYS A 35 19.55 -2.92 4.89
N LYS A 36 19.91 -3.13 3.62
CA LYS A 36 21.16 -2.64 3.05
C LYS A 36 21.09 -1.18 2.63
N LYS A 37 19.87 -0.63 2.50
CA LYS A 37 19.61 0.75 2.13
C LYS A 37 18.90 1.44 3.27
N ILE A 38 19.70 2.12 4.09
CA ILE A 38 19.18 2.99 5.14
C ILE A 38 18.97 4.38 4.53
N ASN A 39 17.71 4.82 4.55
CA ASN A 39 17.28 6.09 4.00
C ASN A 39 16.90 7.06 5.13
N PRO A 40 16.98 8.38 4.90
CA PRO A 40 16.29 9.33 5.77
C PRO A 40 14.76 9.14 5.66
N ALA A 41 14.02 9.67 6.62
CA ALA A 41 12.56 9.72 6.52
C ALA A 41 12.14 10.48 5.25
N CYS A 42 11.10 9.99 4.59
CA CYS A 42 10.59 10.59 3.37
C CYS A 42 10.05 12.01 3.60
N PHE A 43 10.31 12.92 2.66
CA PHE A 43 9.83 14.29 2.76
C PHE A 43 8.29 14.36 2.62
N GLY A 44 7.64 15.12 3.50
CA GLY A 44 6.18 15.27 3.51
C GLY A 44 5.41 14.05 4.02
N GLY A 45 6.12 13.02 4.51
CA GLY A 45 5.48 11.90 5.20
C GLY A 45 5.15 12.20 6.66
N ASN A 46 4.39 11.31 7.28
CA ASN A 46 4.03 11.41 8.69
C ASN A 46 4.07 10.03 9.37
N VAL A 47 4.28 10.04 10.68
CA VAL A 47 4.14 8.83 11.50
C VAL A 47 2.66 8.45 11.57
N VAL A 48 2.36 7.18 11.29
CA VAL A 48 1.02 6.59 11.39
C VAL A 48 0.92 5.54 12.49
N GLY A 49 2.04 5.16 13.10
CA GLY A 49 2.07 4.21 14.21
C GLY A 49 3.48 3.86 14.64
N LYS A 50 3.60 2.87 15.52
CA LYS A 50 4.88 2.27 15.94
C LYS A 50 4.86 0.77 15.68
N THR A 51 6.01 0.21 15.35
CA THR A 51 6.20 -1.22 15.04
C THR A 51 7.59 -1.67 15.47
N ASP A 52 7.83 -2.97 15.48
CA ASP A 52 9.16 -3.52 15.66
C ASP A 52 10.05 -3.16 14.46
N CYS A 53 11.30 -2.87 14.78
CA CYS A 53 12.30 -2.56 13.76
C CYS A 53 12.58 -3.77 12.87
N ARG A 54 12.68 -3.52 11.57
CA ARG A 54 12.88 -4.60 10.57
C ARG A 54 14.34 -4.95 10.37
N CYS A 55 15.24 -4.03 10.69
CA CYS A 55 16.65 -4.14 10.38
C CYS A 55 17.52 -4.12 11.63
N LYS A 56 18.54 -4.97 11.64
CA LYS A 56 19.58 -4.95 12.68
C LYS A 56 20.31 -3.61 12.64
N GLY A 57 20.42 -2.95 13.80
CA GLY A 57 21.03 -1.62 13.95
C GLY A 57 20.02 -0.49 14.09
N GLN A 58 18.73 -0.72 13.77
CA GLN A 58 17.68 0.19 14.19
C GLN A 58 17.43 0.03 15.70
N ASN A 59 17.21 1.15 16.38
CA ASN A 59 17.08 1.17 17.84
C ASN A 59 15.69 1.65 18.29
N GLY A 60 15.22 1.10 19.42
CA GLY A 60 13.94 1.45 20.05
C GLY A 60 12.70 0.95 19.30
N PRO A 61 11.49 1.38 19.70
CA PRO A 61 10.29 1.16 18.92
C PRO A 61 10.38 1.97 17.63
N CYS A 62 10.34 1.29 16.48
CA CYS A 62 10.43 1.96 15.20
C CYS A 62 9.11 2.66 14.85
N ASP A 63 9.21 3.86 14.27
CA ASP A 63 8.05 4.59 13.76
C ASP A 63 7.67 4.06 12.39
N LEU A 64 6.38 3.79 12.22
CA LEU A 64 5.78 3.49 10.93
C LEU A 64 5.45 4.82 10.24
N TRP A 65 6.17 5.14 9.18
CA TRP A 65 6.02 6.35 8.39
C TRP A 65 5.19 6.08 7.15
N LYS A 66 4.17 6.89 6.91
CA LYS A 66 3.45 6.94 5.65
C LYS A 66 4.02 8.08 4.82
N CYS A 67 4.50 7.75 3.63
CA CYS A 67 5.07 8.68 2.67
C CYS A 67 4.04 9.07 1.61
N PRO A 68 4.10 10.31 1.09
CA PRO A 68 3.26 10.72 -0.03
C PRO A 68 3.66 9.96 -1.30
N GLY A 69 2.67 9.47 -2.05
CA GLY A 69 2.84 8.72 -3.30
C GLY A 69 1.89 7.53 -3.40
N ASP A 70 1.46 7.20 -4.62
CA ASP A 70 0.59 6.07 -4.91
C ASP A 70 1.42 4.79 -5.09
N GLY A 71 1.22 3.79 -4.23
CA GLY A 71 1.84 2.46 -4.39
C GLY A 71 2.13 1.71 -3.09
N ALA A 72 2.51 0.43 -3.24
CA ALA A 72 2.84 -0.48 -2.14
C ALA A 72 4.07 -0.05 -1.32
N ASN A 73 5.00 0.72 -1.92
CA ASN A 73 6.23 1.20 -1.26
C ASN A 73 6.07 2.59 -0.63
N SER A 74 4.86 2.93 -0.16
CA SER A 74 4.58 4.23 0.44
C SER A 74 4.77 4.22 1.97
N VAL A 75 5.38 3.16 2.51
CA VAL A 75 5.55 2.98 3.95
C VAL A 75 7.03 2.77 4.27
N MET A 76 7.50 3.46 5.31
CA MET A 76 8.84 3.28 5.85
C MET A 76 8.76 2.87 7.31
N VAL A 77 9.76 2.11 7.77
CA VAL A 77 10.01 1.84 9.17
C VAL A 77 11.27 2.57 9.59
N CYS A 78 11.13 3.56 10.46
CA CYS A 78 12.20 4.44 10.92
C CYS A 78 12.61 4.10 12.35
N GLY A 79 13.88 3.77 12.56
CA GLY A 79 14.41 3.58 13.91
C GLY A 79 14.66 4.90 14.63
N GLN A 80 14.61 4.87 15.96
CA GLN A 80 14.85 6.02 16.81
C GLN A 80 16.33 6.43 16.79
N SER A 81 16.67 7.55 17.43
CA SER A 81 18.05 8.03 17.57
C SER A 81 18.80 8.13 16.24
N ASN A 82 18.07 8.47 15.17
CA ASN A 82 18.60 8.65 13.83
C ASN A 82 19.30 7.40 13.25
N THR A 83 18.89 6.19 13.65
CA THR A 83 19.37 4.93 13.04
C THR A 83 18.87 4.71 11.61
N GLY A 84 17.98 5.60 11.13
CA GLY A 84 17.49 5.65 9.76
C GLY A 84 16.29 4.77 9.48
N CYS A 85 15.80 4.86 8.25
CA CYS A 85 14.53 4.31 7.80
C CYS A 85 14.71 3.32 6.65
N VAL A 86 13.79 2.37 6.55
CA VAL A 86 13.77 1.36 5.48
C VAL A 86 12.38 1.27 4.88
N TRP A 87 12.30 1.11 3.56
CA TRP A 87 11.03 0.92 2.86
C TRP A 87 10.50 -0.49 3.12
N ILE A 88 9.18 -0.59 3.31
CA ILE A 88 8.43 -1.84 3.42
C ILE A 88 7.19 -1.79 2.53
#